data_AF-A0A355ZZX0-F1
#
_entry.id   AF-A0A355ZZX0-F1
#
_cell.length_a   1.000
_cell.length_b   1.000
_cell.length_c   1.000
_cell.angle_alpha   90.00
_cell.angle_beta   90.00
_cell.angle_gamma   90.00
#
_symmetry.space_group_name_H-M   'P 1'
#
loop_
_entity.id
_entity.type
_entity.pdbx_description
1 polymer ?
#
loop_
_entity_poly.entity_id
_entity_poly.type
_entity_poly.pdbx_seq_one_letter_code
_entity_poly.pdbx_strand_id
1 'polypeptide(L)'
;MNRDRLGSRLGFILLSAGCAIGCGNVWKFPWLTGQYGGGAFVLIYLFFLLIIGWPVMTMEFALGRASQKSPVHMYQALEPAGTKWHWHGIVALIGNVVLMMFYMVVTGWMLQYFIYTVSGEFSGKTPDQVATGFGALLADPTTQIIDTALIVISAFLILSFSLRGGLERVIKWMMMAL
;
A
#
# COMPACT_ATOMS: atom_id res chain seq x y z
N MET A 1 -13.47 13.78 21.00
CA MET A 1 -13.69 12.94 19.80
C MET A 1 -13.73 11.48 20.23
N ASN A 2 -14.84 10.78 20.02
CA ASN A 2 -14.89 9.34 20.22
C ASN A 2 -14.11 8.63 19.11
N ARG A 3 -13.23 7.69 19.46
CA ARG A 3 -12.43 6.91 18.50
C ARG A 3 -13.37 6.02 17.67
N ASP A 4 -13.27 6.16 16.35
CA ASP A 4 -14.05 5.36 15.42
C ASP A 4 -13.59 3.89 15.48
N ARG A 5 -14.53 2.95 15.31
CA ARG A 5 -14.25 1.50 15.35
C ARG A 5 -14.72 0.87 14.05
N LEU A 6 -14.10 -0.24 13.65
CA LEU A 6 -14.62 -1.02 12.53
C LEU A 6 -16.04 -1.54 12.83
N GLY A 7 -16.86 -1.62 11.79
CA GLY A 7 -18.25 -2.07 11.86
C GLY A 7 -18.40 -3.59 11.94
N SER A 8 -17.38 -4.34 11.50
CA SER A 8 -17.45 -5.80 11.43
C SER A 8 -16.07 -6.48 11.52
N ARG A 9 -16.05 -7.74 11.96
CA ARG A 9 -14.83 -8.58 11.93
C ARG A 9 -14.32 -8.81 10.51
N LEU A 10 -15.23 -9.06 9.57
CA LEU A 10 -14.89 -9.20 8.16
C LEU A 10 -14.27 -7.90 7.61
N GLY A 11 -14.80 -6.74 7.98
CA GLY A 11 -14.23 -5.44 7.64
C GLY A 11 -12.81 -5.27 8.17
N PHE A 12 -12.52 -5.73 9.39
CA PHE A 12 -11.14 -5.75 9.91
C PHE A 12 -10.21 -6.62 9.06
N ILE A 13 -10.62 -7.87 8.77
CA ILE A 13 -9.80 -8.81 8.01
C ILE A 13 -9.54 -8.28 6.58
N LEU A 14 -10.59 -7.83 5.88
CA LEU A 14 -10.46 -7.31 4.53
C LEU A 14 -9.68 -6.00 4.50
N LEU A 15 -9.82 -5.13 5.51
CA LEU A 15 -9.00 -3.92 5.62
C LEU A 15 -7.53 -4.29 5.79
N SER A 16 -7.21 -5.18 6.72
CA SER A 16 -5.83 -5.63 6.96
C SER A 16 -5.22 -6.34 5.74
N ALA A 17 -6.01 -7.17 5.05
CA ALA A 17 -5.58 -7.83 3.81
C ALA A 17 -5.34 -6.80 2.69
N GLY A 18 -6.23 -5.82 2.52
CA GLY A 18 -6.06 -4.75 1.54
C GLY A 18 -4.88 -3.81 1.84
N CYS A 19 -4.47 -3.67 3.10
CA CYS A 19 -3.21 -2.97 3.43
C CYS A 19 -1.96 -3.77 3.00
N ALA A 20 -2.04 -5.10 2.96
CA ALA A 20 -0.92 -5.96 2.58
C ALA A 20 -0.88 -6.27 1.07
N ILE A 21 -2.03 -6.29 0.40
CA ILE A 21 -2.17 -6.54 -1.05
C ILE A 21 -2.18 -5.21 -1.79
N GLY A 22 -1.19 -4.98 -2.65
CA GLY A 22 -1.14 -3.76 -3.45
C GLY A 22 -0.08 -3.80 -4.55
N CYS A 23 0.35 -2.62 -5.00
CA CYS A 23 1.29 -2.46 -6.11
C CYS A 23 2.60 -3.26 -5.92
N GLY A 24 3.08 -3.41 -4.68
CA GLY A 24 4.26 -4.22 -4.39
C GLY A 24 4.13 -5.67 -4.87
N ASN A 25 2.97 -6.29 -4.71
CA ASN A 25 2.75 -7.69 -5.10
C ASN A 25 2.54 -7.85 -6.61
N VAL A 26 1.99 -6.83 -7.27
CA VAL A 26 1.66 -6.90 -8.71
C VAL A 26 2.85 -6.47 -9.58
N TRP A 27 3.64 -5.51 -9.12
CA TRP A 27 4.75 -4.94 -9.90
C TRP A 27 6.12 -5.36 -9.37
N LYS A 28 6.41 -5.05 -8.10
CA LYS A 28 7.77 -5.23 -7.55
C LYS A 28 8.13 -6.70 -7.36
N PHE A 29 7.21 -7.50 -6.82
CA PHE A 29 7.46 -8.91 -6.53
C PHE A 29 7.78 -9.75 -7.79
N PRO A 30 7.01 -9.67 -8.89
CA PRO A 30 7.36 -10.38 -10.13
C PRO A 30 8.69 -9.91 -10.72
N TRP A 31 8.97 -8.60 -10.67
CA TRP A 31 10.23 -8.04 -11.17
C TRP A 31 11.44 -8.59 -10.40
N LEU A 32 11.38 -8.58 -9.06
CA LEU A 32 12.42 -9.19 -8.22
C LEU A 32 12.54 -10.69 -8.46
N THR A 33 11.41 -11.39 -8.58
CA THR A 33 11.40 -12.84 -8.85
C THR A 33 12.10 -13.14 -10.17
N GLY A 34 11.80 -12.39 -11.23
CA GLY A 34 12.46 -12.55 -12.52
C GLY A 34 13.96 -12.29 -12.47
N GLN A 35 14.40 -11.29 -11.69
CA GLN A 35 15.80 -10.92 -11.58
C GLN A 35 16.63 -11.86 -10.69
N TYR A 36 16.05 -12.39 -9.61
CA TYR A 36 16.78 -13.11 -8.56
C TYR A 36 16.64 -14.64 -8.62
N GLY A 37 16.42 -15.21 -9.81
CA GLY A 37 16.43 -16.68 -9.99
C GLY A 37 15.07 -17.36 -9.82
N GLY A 38 13.98 -16.62 -10.02
CA GLY A 38 12.64 -17.17 -10.17
C GLY A 38 12.16 -17.95 -8.95
N GLY A 39 11.86 -19.23 -9.13
CA GLY A 39 11.31 -20.09 -8.07
C GLY A 39 12.21 -20.21 -6.83
N ALA A 40 13.54 -20.17 -6.97
CA ALA A 40 14.45 -20.23 -5.83
C ALA A 40 14.30 -19.00 -4.92
N PHE A 41 14.17 -17.82 -5.52
CA PHE A 41 13.86 -16.58 -4.79
C PHE A 41 12.53 -16.70 -4.05
N VAL A 42 11.49 -17.24 -4.68
CA VAL A 42 10.16 -17.40 -4.06
C VAL A 42 10.24 -18.29 -2.82
N LEU A 43 10.98 -19.40 -2.85
CA LEU A 43 11.12 -20.28 -1.68
C LEU A 43 11.79 -19.58 -0.51
N ILE A 44 12.88 -18.84 -0.76
CA ILE A 44 13.59 -18.07 0.27
C ILE A 44 12.69 -16.93 0.80
N TYR A 45 11.97 -16.26 -0.09
CA TYR A 45 11.00 -15.23 0.26
C TYR A 45 9.92 -15.77 1.20
N LEU A 46 9.32 -16.93 0.89
CA LEU A 46 8.31 -17.57 1.73
C LEU A 46 8.86 -18.00 3.09
N PHE A 47 10.08 -18.52 3.13
CA PHE A 47 10.76 -18.85 4.38
C PHE A 47 10.90 -17.63 5.29
N PHE A 48 11.39 -16.50 4.79
CA PHE A 48 11.50 -15.27 5.57
C PHE A 48 10.15 -14.64 5.89
N LEU A 49 9.14 -14.80 5.02
CA LEU A 49 7.78 -14.35 5.31
C LEU A 49 7.20 -15.07 6.53
N LEU A 50 7.45 -16.37 6.67
CA LEU A 50 7.00 -17.15 7.84
C LEU A 50 7.79 -16.84 9.11
N ILE A 51 9.11 -16.66 9.02
CA ILE A 51 9.96 -16.50 10.21
C ILE A 51 10.04 -15.06 10.69
N ILE A 52 9.96 -14.08 9.79
CA ILE A 52 10.06 -12.66 10.12
C ILE A 52 8.70 -11.98 9.98
N GLY A 53 8.04 -12.14 8.83
CA GLY A 53 6.78 -11.48 8.54
C GLY A 53 5.68 -11.83 9.54
N TRP A 54 5.48 -13.12 9.82
CA TRP A 54 4.44 -13.57 10.74
C TRP A 54 4.65 -13.09 12.19
N PRO A 55 5.83 -13.23 12.82
CA PRO A 55 6.05 -12.69 14.15
C PRO A 55 5.92 -11.17 14.22
N VAL A 56 6.46 -10.43 13.23
CA VAL A 56 6.36 -8.97 13.20
C VAL A 56 4.90 -8.51 13.12
N MET A 57 4.10 -9.10 12.22
CA MET A 57 2.66 -8.82 12.12
C MET A 57 1.92 -9.09 13.44
N THR A 58 2.25 -10.20 14.11
CA THR A 58 1.64 -10.56 15.39
C THR A 58 1.99 -9.54 16.48
N MET A 59 3.24 -9.08 16.53
CA MET A 59 3.70 -8.05 17.45
C MET A 59 3.01 -6.70 17.19
N GLU A 60 2.93 -6.25 15.95
CA GLU A 60 2.28 -4.99 15.59
C GLU A 60 0.79 -4.99 15.98
N PHE A 61 0.09 -6.09 15.70
CA PHE A 61 -1.30 -6.25 16.12
C PHE A 61 -1.47 -6.28 17.65
N ALA A 62 -0.54 -6.91 18.38
CA ALA A 62 -0.57 -6.92 19.84
C ALA A 62 -0.37 -5.51 20.42
N LEU A 63 0.64 -4.77 19.95
CA LEU A 63 0.92 -3.39 20.39
C LEU A 63 -0.21 -2.42 20.02
N GLY A 64 -0.76 -2.54 18.82
CA GLY A 64 -1.91 -1.73 18.38
C GLY A 64 -3.16 -1.99 19.22
N ARG A 65 -3.43 -3.26 19.55
CA ARG A 65 -4.54 -3.63 20.44
C ARG A 65 -4.36 -3.14 21.86
N ALA A 66 -3.14 -3.26 22.41
CA ALA A 66 -2.83 -2.86 23.78
C ALA A 66 -2.87 -1.33 23.95
N SER A 67 -2.33 -0.57 22.99
CA SER A 67 -2.27 0.90 23.10
C SER A 67 -3.60 1.58 22.75
N GLN A 68 -4.35 1.07 21.76
CA GLN A 68 -5.48 1.77 21.15
C GLN A 68 -5.15 3.23 20.75
N LYS A 69 -3.90 3.48 20.34
CA LYS A 69 -3.42 4.80 19.88
C LYS A 69 -2.85 4.71 18.45
N SER A 70 -2.52 5.86 17.87
CA SER A 70 -1.83 5.90 16.57
C SER A 70 -0.37 5.44 16.70
N PRO A 71 0.29 5.00 15.61
CA PRO A 71 1.61 4.34 15.67
C PRO A 71 2.69 5.10 16.44
N VAL A 72 2.73 6.43 16.35
CA VAL A 72 3.70 7.26 17.10
C VAL A 72 3.37 7.28 18.60
N HIS A 73 2.10 7.51 18.94
CA HIS A 73 1.65 7.58 20.33
C HIS A 73 1.55 6.21 21.02
N MET A 74 1.53 5.13 20.24
CA MET A 74 1.58 3.75 20.76
C MET A 74 2.86 3.51 21.54
N TYR A 75 4.02 3.91 21.00
CA TYR A 75 5.30 3.75 21.70
C TYR A 75 5.34 4.59 22.98
N GLN A 76 4.90 5.85 22.92
CA GLN A 76 4.85 6.72 24.11
C GLN A 76 3.92 6.17 25.21
N ALA A 77 2.93 5.36 24.86
CA ALA A 77 1.97 4.80 25.81
C ALA A 77 2.42 3.46 26.41
N LEU A 78 3.24 2.69 25.69
CA LEU A 78 3.62 1.32 26.06
C LEU A 78 5.11 1.17 26.38
N GLU A 79 5.94 2.19 26.13
CA GLU A 79 7.38 2.08 26.37
C GLU A 79 7.70 1.92 27.87
N PRO A 80 8.55 0.96 28.26
CA PRO A 80 9.02 0.85 29.63
C PRO A 80 9.82 2.08 30.05
N ALA A 81 9.72 2.46 31.33
CA ALA A 81 10.49 3.57 31.89
C ALA A 81 12.00 3.37 31.66
N GLY A 82 12.68 4.41 31.18
CA GLY A 82 14.12 4.38 30.85
C GLY A 82 14.46 3.88 29.45
N THR A 83 13.48 3.38 28.68
CA THR A 83 13.68 3.03 27.27
C THR A 83 13.34 4.22 26.35
N LYS A 84 13.80 4.18 25.09
CA LYS A 84 13.57 5.25 24.11
C LYS A 84 12.91 4.73 22.83
N TRP A 85 11.90 3.86 22.98
CA TRP A 85 11.24 3.24 21.83
C TRP A 85 10.40 4.24 21.02
N HIS A 86 10.04 5.40 21.59
CA HIS A 86 9.39 6.49 20.85
C HIS A 86 10.15 6.95 19.59
N TRP A 87 11.49 6.82 19.53
CA TRP A 87 12.25 7.14 18.31
C TRP A 87 11.90 6.24 17.14
N HIS A 88 11.64 4.96 17.41
CA HIS A 88 11.22 4.02 16.36
C HIS A 88 9.88 4.46 15.75
N GLY A 89 8.95 4.99 16.56
CA GLY A 89 7.69 5.54 16.05
C GLY A 89 7.89 6.70 15.07
N ILE A 90 8.87 7.57 15.32
CA ILE A 90 9.21 8.70 14.43
C ILE A 90 9.83 8.18 13.12
N VAL A 91 10.79 7.24 13.21
CA VAL A 91 11.41 6.63 12.03
C VAL A 91 10.38 5.90 11.18
N ALA A 92 9.48 5.13 11.80
CA ALA A 92 8.40 4.45 11.12
C ALA A 92 7.45 5.44 10.43
N LEU A 93 7.12 6.58 11.05
CA LEU A 93 6.32 7.63 10.43
C LEU A 93 7.00 8.19 9.18
N ILE A 94 8.27 8.56 9.28
CA ILE A 94 9.05 9.08 8.14
C ILE A 94 9.09 8.03 7.02
N GLY A 95 9.35 6.77 7.37
CA GLY A 95 9.35 5.66 6.41
C GLY A 95 8.02 5.52 5.67
N ASN A 96 6.89 5.62 6.38
CA ASN A 96 5.56 5.59 5.77
C ASN A 96 5.31 6.78 4.83
N VAL A 97 5.77 7.98 5.20
CA VAL A 97 5.64 9.17 4.36
C VAL A 97 6.46 9.02 3.08
N VAL A 98 7.71 8.57 3.17
CA VAL A 98 8.57 8.30 1.99
C VAL A 98 7.97 7.20 1.13
N LEU A 99 7.44 6.14 1.75
CA LEU A 99 6.77 5.06 1.05
C LEU A 99 5.54 5.56 0.29
N MET A 100 4.76 6.44 0.90
CA MET A 100 3.61 7.07 0.26
C MET A 100 4.02 7.87 -0.98
N MET A 101 5.12 8.65 -0.93
CA MET A 101 5.57 9.46 -2.07
C MET A 101 5.77 8.63 -3.33
N PHE A 102 6.41 7.45 -3.23
CA PHE A 102 6.61 6.61 -4.41
C PHE A 102 5.35 5.82 -4.79
N TYR A 103 4.56 5.36 -3.81
CA TYR A 103 3.34 4.57 -4.09
C TYR A 103 2.31 5.38 -4.87
N MET A 104 2.18 6.68 -4.58
CA MET A 104 1.23 7.55 -5.29
C MET A 104 1.60 7.67 -6.78
N VAL A 105 2.89 7.79 -7.10
CA VAL A 105 3.38 7.89 -8.49
C VAL A 105 3.15 6.57 -9.24
N VAL A 106 3.53 5.43 -8.65
CA VAL A 106 3.33 4.11 -9.28
C VAL A 106 1.85 3.82 -9.52
N THR A 107 0.98 4.21 -8.58
CA THR A 107 -0.48 4.08 -8.74
C THR A 107 -1.00 5.01 -9.86
N GLY A 108 -0.40 6.19 -10.02
CA GLY A 108 -0.66 7.09 -11.15
C GLY A 108 -0.37 6.42 -12.50
N TRP A 109 0.74 5.67 -12.62
CA TRP A 109 1.01 4.90 -13.85
C TRP A 109 -0.08 3.86 -14.12
N MET A 110 -0.57 3.18 -13.08
CA MET A 110 -1.65 2.22 -13.23
C MET A 110 -2.95 2.89 -13.69
N LEU A 111 -3.26 4.08 -13.18
CA LEU A 111 -4.39 4.88 -13.64
C LEU A 111 -4.27 5.23 -15.12
N GLN A 112 -3.09 5.67 -15.55
CA GLN A 112 -2.86 6.02 -16.95
C GLN A 112 -2.96 4.81 -17.88
N TYR A 113 -2.42 3.66 -17.48
CA TYR A 113 -2.57 2.42 -18.23
C TYR A 113 -4.01 1.93 -18.28
N PHE A 114 -4.80 2.15 -17.23
CA PHE A 114 -6.24 1.92 -17.26
C PHE A 114 -6.92 2.82 -18.29
N ILE A 115 -6.59 4.11 -18.32
CA ILE A 115 -7.13 5.07 -19.31
C ILE A 115 -6.78 4.62 -20.74
N TYR A 116 -5.51 4.29 -21.01
CA TYR A 116 -5.07 3.78 -22.32
C TYR A 116 -5.79 2.49 -22.74
N THR A 117 -6.06 1.61 -21.79
CA THR A 117 -6.79 0.36 -22.06
C THR A 117 -8.24 0.65 -22.44
N VAL A 118 -8.92 1.52 -21.68
CA VAL A 118 -10.34 1.84 -21.92
C VAL A 118 -10.53 2.73 -23.15
N SER A 119 -9.58 3.61 -23.46
CA SER A 119 -9.61 4.46 -24.66
C SER A 119 -9.25 3.72 -25.95
N GLY A 120 -8.80 2.46 -25.86
CA GLY A 120 -8.37 1.67 -27.00
C GLY A 120 -6.98 2.05 -27.56
N GLU A 121 -6.19 2.81 -26.80
CA GLU A 121 -4.86 3.30 -27.19
C GLU A 121 -3.87 2.15 -27.47
N PHE A 122 -4.10 0.97 -26.88
CA PHE A 122 -3.31 -0.23 -27.12
C PHE A 122 -3.80 -1.09 -28.30
N SER A 123 -4.94 -0.74 -28.91
CA SER A 123 -5.51 -1.52 -30.02
C SER A 123 -4.56 -1.48 -31.22
N GLY A 124 -4.15 -2.66 -31.68
CA GLY A 124 -3.23 -2.81 -32.82
C GLY A 124 -1.76 -2.50 -32.52
N LYS A 125 -1.36 -2.23 -31.27
CA LYS A 125 0.03 -2.02 -30.89
C LYS A 125 0.75 -3.33 -30.56
N THR A 126 2.02 -3.44 -30.95
CA THR A 126 2.90 -4.56 -30.55
C THR A 126 3.42 -4.38 -29.11
N PRO A 127 3.87 -5.46 -28.44
CA PRO A 127 4.48 -5.35 -27.11
C PRO A 127 5.62 -4.32 -27.02
N ASP A 128 6.46 -4.23 -28.05
CA ASP A 128 7.57 -3.27 -28.11
C ASP A 128 7.09 -1.82 -28.20
N GLN A 129 5.99 -1.58 -28.92
CA GLN A 129 5.36 -0.26 -29.01
C GLN A 129 4.74 0.15 -27.66
N VAL A 130 4.15 -0.80 -26.93
CA VAL A 130 3.64 -0.56 -25.57
C VAL A 130 4.78 -0.28 -24.59
N ALA A 131 5.90 -1.01 -24.70
CA ALA A 131 7.09 -0.79 -23.88
C ALA A 131 7.72 0.59 -24.15
N THR A 132 7.78 1.01 -25.41
CA THR A 132 8.24 2.35 -25.80
C THR A 132 7.31 3.44 -25.24
N GLY A 133 5.99 3.19 -25.26
CA GLY A 133 5.00 4.08 -24.65
C GLY A 133 5.21 4.30 -23.15
N PHE A 134 5.69 3.28 -22.41
CA PHE A 134 6.03 3.44 -21.01
C PHE A 134 7.17 4.46 -20.80
N GLY A 135 8.22 4.38 -21.62
CA GLY A 135 9.33 5.32 -21.57
C GLY A 135 8.89 6.76 -21.84
N ALA A 136 7.98 6.95 -22.80
CA ALA A 136 7.39 8.26 -23.08
C ALA A 136 6.55 8.78 -21.91
N LEU A 137 5.76 7.92 -21.25
CA LEU A 137 5.00 8.28 -20.05
C LEU A 137 5.92 8.71 -18.90
N LEU A 138 7.04 8.03 -18.69
CA LEU A 138 8.02 8.41 -17.66
C LEU A 138 8.70 9.76 -17.97
N ALA A 139 8.80 10.13 -19.25
CA ALA A 139 9.39 11.38 -19.70
C ALA A 139 8.41 12.56 -19.73
N ASP A 140 7.10 12.34 -19.53
CA ASP A 140 6.07 13.39 -19.50
C ASP A 140 5.77 13.83 -18.06
N PRO A 141 6.39 14.92 -17.55
CA PRO A 141 6.16 15.38 -16.18
C PRO A 141 4.72 15.87 -15.95
N THR A 142 4.03 16.31 -17.00
CA THR A 142 2.69 16.90 -16.86
C THR A 142 1.68 15.82 -16.50
N THR A 143 1.63 14.74 -17.29
CA THR A 143 0.78 13.58 -17.02
C THR A 143 1.09 12.96 -15.66
N GLN A 144 2.39 12.79 -15.34
CA GLN A 144 2.83 12.23 -14.05
C GLN A 144 2.31 13.03 -12.85
N ILE A 145 2.40 14.37 -12.90
CA ILE A 145 1.92 15.25 -11.83
C ILE A 145 0.40 15.19 -11.73
N ILE A 146 -0.32 15.21 -12.87
CA ILE A 146 -1.78 15.15 -12.90
C ILE A 146 -2.28 13.84 -12.31
N ASP A 147 -1.76 12.69 -12.77
CA ASP A 147 -2.20 11.38 -12.29
C ASP A 147 -1.90 11.19 -10.81
N THR A 148 -0.70 11.59 -10.37
CA THR A 148 -0.34 11.55 -8.95
C THR A 148 -1.27 12.43 -8.11
N ALA A 149 -1.60 13.64 -8.59
CA ALA A 149 -2.52 14.54 -7.90
C ALA A 149 -3.94 13.94 -7.82
N LEU A 150 -4.43 13.32 -8.91
CA LEU A 150 -5.71 12.62 -8.92
C LEU A 150 -5.76 11.48 -7.91
N ILE A 151 -4.69 10.68 -7.82
CA ILE A 151 -4.60 9.59 -6.83
C ILE A 151 -4.58 10.16 -5.40
N VAL A 152 -3.79 11.21 -5.13
CA VAL A 152 -3.73 11.84 -3.81
C VAL A 152 -5.08 12.44 -3.41
N ILE A 153 -5.75 13.14 -4.31
CA ILE A 153 -7.09 13.71 -4.06
C ILE A 153 -8.09 12.59 -3.80
N SER A 154 -8.08 11.53 -4.60
CA SER A 154 -8.96 10.37 -4.42
C SER A 154 -8.74 9.68 -3.08
N ALA A 155 -7.48 9.45 -2.71
CA ALA A 155 -7.12 8.90 -1.41
C ALA A 155 -7.58 9.81 -0.26
N PHE A 156 -7.35 11.11 -0.37
CA PHE A 156 -7.79 12.09 0.64
C PHE A 156 -9.32 12.11 0.77
N LEU A 157 -10.06 12.09 -0.33
CA LEU A 157 -11.52 12.04 -0.32
C LEU A 157 -12.03 10.79 0.40
N ILE A 158 -11.49 9.60 0.10
CA ILE A 158 -11.86 8.35 0.77
C ILE A 158 -11.58 8.42 2.28
N LEU A 159 -10.43 9.00 2.66
CA LEU A 159 -10.00 9.15 4.07
C LEU A 159 -10.72 10.29 4.82
N SER A 160 -11.31 11.25 4.11
CA SER A 160 -12.06 12.36 4.71
C SER A 160 -13.41 11.93 5.30
N PHE A 161 -13.96 10.81 4.83
CA PHE A 161 -15.13 10.17 5.42
C PHE A 161 -14.78 9.38 6.69
N SER A 162 -15.79 9.05 7.51
CA SER A 162 -15.58 8.21 8.70
C SER A 162 -15.01 6.84 8.34
N LEU A 163 -14.36 6.17 9.31
CA LEU A 163 -13.68 4.90 9.07
C LEU A 163 -14.64 3.82 8.55
N ARG A 164 -15.87 3.81 9.08
CA ARG A 164 -16.96 2.93 8.61
C ARG A 164 -17.60 3.40 7.30
N GLY A 165 -17.75 4.72 7.14
CA GLY A 165 -18.51 5.33 6.04
C GLY A 165 -17.73 5.42 4.73
N GLY A 166 -16.41 5.57 4.81
CA GLY A 166 -15.48 5.63 3.67
C GLY A 166 -14.65 4.37 3.54
N LEU A 167 -13.54 4.30 4.28
CA LEU A 167 -12.49 3.31 4.09
C LEU A 167 -12.98 1.85 4.17
N GLU A 168 -13.71 1.48 5.23
CA GLU A 168 -14.21 0.10 5.40
C GLU A 168 -15.20 -0.29 4.29
N ARG A 169 -16.02 0.64 3.80
CA ARG A 169 -17.00 0.37 2.75
C ARG A 169 -16.31 0.13 1.41
N VAL A 170 -15.38 1.00 1.04
CA VAL A 170 -14.65 0.89 -0.23
C VAL A 170 -13.82 -0.39 -0.26
N ILE A 171 -13.06 -0.66 0.81
CA ILE A 171 -12.15 -1.80 0.81
C ILE A 171 -12.88 -3.15 0.79
N LYS A 172 -14.06 -3.25 1.42
CA LYS A 172 -14.88 -4.45 1.35
C LYS A 172 -15.24 -4.77 -0.10
N TRP A 173 -15.77 -3.79 -0.83
CA TRP A 173 -16.16 -4.00 -2.22
C TRP A 173 -14.96 -4.35 -3.11
N MET A 174 -13.87 -3.60 -2.99
CA MET A 174 -12.66 -3.85 -3.79
C MET A 174 -12.07 -5.24 -3.52
N MET A 175 -11.97 -5.65 -2.25
CA MET A 175 -11.40 -6.94 -1.88
C MET A 175 -12.32 -8.13 -2.16
N MET A 176 -13.64 -7.94 -2.21
CA MET A 176 -14.57 -9.00 -2.62
C MET A 176 -14.63 -9.19 -4.14
N ALA A 177 -14.28 -8.16 -4.91
CA ALA A 177 -14.23 -8.20 -6.37
C ALA A 177 -12.92 -8.81 -6.92
N LEU A 178 -11.89 -8.86 -6.08
CA LEU A 178 -10.59 -9.49 -6.37
C LEU A 178 -10.63 -10.99 -6.08
#